data_AF-A0A6P0XSL9-F1
#
_entry.id   AF-A0A6P0XSL9-F1
#
_cell.length_a   1.000
_cell.length_b   1.000
_cell.length_c   1.000
_cell.angle_alpha   90.00
_cell.angle_beta   90.00
_cell.angle_gamma   90.00
#
_symmetry.space_group_name_H-M   'P 1'
#
loop_
_entity.id
_entity.type
_entity.pdbx_description
1 polymer ?
#
loop_
_entity_poly.entity_id
_entity_poly.type
_entity_poly.pdbx_seq_one_letter_code
_entity_poly.pdbx_strand_id
1 'polypeptide(L)'
;MANDDRKIKTSIVLSKWVKQMIKRVAASEDVAMSDWIEQACREKLMDLGILPVHDYKDLADLVDTHYDLLREQTQIPTSNLNNIRRGGSCSEIDLLRVAMCLDISETDIRNLAKKST
;
A
#
# COMPACT_ATOMS: atom_id res chain seq x y z
N MET A 1 -5.67 -2.93 -19.99
CA MET A 1 -4.43 -3.73 -19.90
C MET A 1 -4.45 -4.39 -18.55
N ALA A 2 -4.50 -5.73 -18.51
CA ALA A 2 -4.56 -6.47 -17.25
C ALA A 2 -3.26 -6.23 -16.49
N ASN A 3 -3.35 -5.72 -15.26
CA ASN A 3 -2.21 -5.68 -14.35
C ASN A 3 -1.88 -7.15 -14.06
N ASP A 4 -0.77 -7.60 -14.61
CA ASP A 4 -0.27 -8.96 -14.42
C ASP A 4 0.21 -9.01 -12.96
N ASP A 5 -0.67 -9.47 -12.05
CA ASP A 5 -0.37 -9.75 -10.64
C ASP A 5 0.74 -10.80 -10.59
N ARG A 6 1.99 -10.35 -10.75
CA ARG A 6 3.18 -11.17 -10.54
C ARG A 6 3.23 -11.50 -9.05
N LYS A 7 2.53 -12.56 -8.66
CA LYS A 7 2.60 -13.13 -7.31
C LYS A 7 4.06 -13.51 -7.05
N ILE A 8 4.73 -12.70 -6.24
CA ILE A 8 6.07 -13.01 -5.75
C ILE A 8 5.94 -14.26 -4.88
N LYS A 9 6.60 -15.35 -5.26
CA LYS A 9 6.67 -16.55 -4.43
C LYS A 9 7.60 -16.28 -3.25
N THR A 10 7.02 -15.97 -2.10
CA THR A 10 7.73 -15.87 -0.82
C THR A 10 7.65 -17.19 -0.06
N SER A 11 8.80 -17.63 0.47
CA SER A 11 8.87 -18.80 1.34
C SER A 11 8.87 -18.33 2.79
N ILE A 12 7.85 -18.73 3.55
CA ILE A 12 7.73 -18.40 4.98
C ILE A 12 8.08 -19.64 5.79
N VAL A 13 9.08 -19.49 6.67
CA VAL A 13 9.48 -20.55 7.60
C VAL A 13 8.62 -20.42 8.86
N LEU A 14 7.68 -21.36 9.02
CA LEU A 14 6.82 -21.46 10.19
C LEU A 14 7.17 -22.70 11.00
N SER A 15 7.10 -22.59 12.32
CA SER A 15 7.24 -23.75 13.21
C SER A 15 6.11 -24.76 12.98
N LYS A 16 6.34 -26.03 13.32
CA LYS A 16 5.39 -27.13 13.06
C LYS A 16 4.03 -26.89 13.72
N TRP A 17 4.00 -26.39 14.95
CA TRP A 17 2.76 -26.12 15.68
C TRP A 17 1.97 -24.96 15.06
N VAL A 18 2.66 -23.90 14.61
CA VAL A 18 2.02 -22.75 13.92
C VAL A 18 1.41 -23.22 12.60
N LYS A 19 2.13 -24.02 11.80
CA LYS A 19 1.58 -24.59 10.56
C LYS A 19 0.32 -25.40 10.80
N GLN A 20 0.30 -26.23 11.86
CA GLN A 20 -0.89 -27.03 12.19
C GLN A 20 -2.06 -26.16 12.65
N MET A 21 -1.79 -25.10 13.41
CA MET A 21 -2.83 -24.17 13.87
C MET A 21 -3.45 -23.44 12.69
N ILE A 22 -2.64 -22.81 11.83
CA ILE A 22 -3.13 -22.09 10.64
C ILE A 22 -3.93 -23.02 9.73
N LYS A 23 -3.44 -24.26 9.51
CA LYS A 23 -4.16 -25.24 8.69
C LYS A 23 -5.55 -25.58 9.24
N ARG A 24 -5.73 -25.62 10.55
CA ARG A 24 -7.04 -25.86 11.18
C ARG A 24 -7.97 -24.67 11.00
N VAL A 25 -7.48 -23.46 11.23
CA VAL A 25 -8.27 -22.22 11.10
C VAL A 25 -8.69 -21.99 9.65
N ALA A 26 -7.76 -22.08 8.71
CA ALA A 26 -8.05 -21.94 7.28
C ALA A 26 -9.08 -23.00 6.80
N ALA A 27 -8.98 -24.24 7.29
CA ALA A 27 -9.95 -25.28 6.98
C ALA A 27 -11.34 -25.03 7.60
N SER A 28 -11.44 -24.42 8.78
CA SER A 28 -12.73 -24.06 9.37
C SER A 28 -13.40 -22.87 8.65
N GLU A 29 -12.61 -22.04 7.98
CA GLU A 29 -13.07 -20.88 7.21
C GLU A 29 -13.23 -21.18 5.71
N ASP A 30 -13.00 -22.43 5.29
CA ASP A 30 -13.05 -22.88 3.88
C ASP A 30 -12.16 -22.07 2.93
N VAL A 31 -10.99 -21.64 3.41
CA VAL A 31 -10.00 -20.87 2.65
C VAL A 31 -8.66 -21.60 2.55
N ALA A 32 -7.89 -21.30 1.50
CA ALA A 32 -6.54 -21.82 1.38
C ALA A 32 -5.63 -21.21 2.46
N MET A 33 -4.66 -22.00 2.94
CA MET A 33 -3.69 -21.53 3.95
C MET A 33 -2.91 -20.29 3.47
N SER A 34 -2.58 -20.18 2.18
CA SER A 34 -1.93 -19.01 1.62
C SER A 34 -2.79 -17.76 1.75
N ASP A 35 -4.07 -17.89 1.45
CA ASP A 35 -5.00 -16.77 1.34
C ASP A 35 -5.35 -16.27 2.75
N TRP A 36 -5.50 -17.20 3.70
CA TRP A 36 -5.65 -16.85 5.12
C TRP A 36 -4.44 -16.09 5.67
N ILE A 37 -3.22 -16.53 5.34
CA ILE A 37 -1.99 -15.83 5.77
C ILE A 37 -1.92 -14.45 5.13
N GLU A 38 -2.23 -14.33 3.84
CA GLU A 38 -2.27 -13.04 3.14
C GLU A 38 -3.27 -12.09 3.81
N GLN A 39 -4.48 -12.56 4.10
CA GLN A 39 -5.52 -11.76 4.74
C GLN A 39 -5.12 -11.32 6.16
N ALA A 40 -4.63 -12.25 6.99
CA ALA A 40 -4.19 -11.92 8.35
C ALA A 40 -3.03 -10.90 8.35
N CYS A 41 -2.10 -11.01 7.40
CA CYS A 41 -1.04 -10.01 7.22
C CYS A 41 -1.60 -8.67 6.76
N ARG A 42 -2.55 -8.66 5.79
CA ARG A 42 -3.19 -7.45 5.29
C ARG A 42 -3.94 -6.72 6.41
N GLU A 43 -4.78 -7.42 7.16
CA GLU A 43 -5.51 -6.86 8.31
C GLU A 43 -4.55 -6.24 9.32
N LYS A 44 -3.43 -6.94 9.62
CA LYS A 44 -2.44 -6.40 10.55
C LYS A 44 -1.73 -5.16 10.03
N LEU A 45 -1.47 -5.07 8.74
CA LEU A 45 -0.89 -3.89 8.09
C LEU A 45 -1.89 -2.73 8.08
N MET A 46 -3.18 -3.01 7.84
CA MET A 46 -4.26 -2.02 7.92
C MET A 46 -4.39 -1.43 9.32
N ASP A 47 -4.33 -2.25 10.36
CA ASP A 47 -4.31 -1.79 11.77
C ASP A 47 -3.13 -0.86 12.07
N LEU A 48 -2.04 -0.98 11.32
CA LEU A 48 -0.85 -0.14 11.41
C LEU A 48 -0.90 1.08 10.47
N GLY A 49 -2.01 1.27 9.74
CA GLY A 49 -2.17 2.34 8.75
C GLY A 49 -1.44 2.10 7.43
N ILE A 50 -0.92 0.89 7.19
CA ILE A 50 -0.19 0.51 6.00
C ILE A 50 -1.18 -0.12 5.01
N LEU A 51 -1.71 0.68 4.08
CA LEU A 51 -2.63 0.19 3.04
C LEU A 51 -1.88 -0.09 1.72
N PRO A 52 -2.28 -1.14 0.98
CA PRO A 52 -1.80 -1.38 -0.38
C PRO A 52 -2.06 -0.19 -1.30
N VAL A 53 -1.11 0.09 -2.21
CA VAL A 53 -1.17 1.24 -3.13
C VAL A 53 -2.41 1.22 -4.05
N HIS A 54 -2.98 0.05 -4.32
CA HIS A 54 -4.17 -0.10 -5.16
C HIS A 54 -5.48 0.29 -4.46
N ASP A 55 -5.48 0.37 -3.12
CA ASP A 55 -6.68 0.72 -2.35
C ASP A 55 -6.93 2.24 -2.32
N TYR A 56 -5.96 3.06 -2.74
CA TYR A 56 -6.14 4.50 -2.90
C TYR A 56 -6.85 4.83 -4.21
N LYS A 57 -7.84 5.73 -4.12
CA LYS A 57 -8.62 6.18 -5.28
C LYS A 57 -7.72 6.90 -6.29
N ASP A 58 -6.90 7.81 -5.79
CA ASP A 58 -6.03 8.68 -6.57
C ASP A 58 -4.86 9.17 -5.70
N LEU A 59 -4.05 10.09 -6.24
CA LEU A 59 -2.91 10.64 -5.52
C LEU A 59 -3.35 11.55 -4.35
N ALA A 60 -4.49 12.22 -4.45
CA ALA A 60 -4.98 13.11 -3.41
C ALA A 60 -5.39 12.31 -2.17
N ASP A 61 -6.07 11.18 -2.36
CA ASP A 61 -6.48 10.23 -1.32
C ASP A 61 -5.28 9.63 -0.58
N LEU A 62 -4.25 9.21 -1.34
CA LEU A 62 -2.97 8.75 -0.80
C LEU A 62 -2.29 9.83 0.06
N VAL A 63 -2.20 11.05 -0.45
CA VAL A 63 -1.53 12.16 0.25
C VAL A 63 -2.33 12.63 1.46
N ASP A 64 -3.66 12.58 1.42
CA ASP A 64 -4.51 12.90 2.58
C ASP A 64 -4.33 11.88 3.70
N THR A 65 -4.33 10.59 3.34
CA THR A 65 -4.15 9.48 4.28
C THR A 65 -2.79 9.55 4.99
N HIS A 66 -1.73 9.91 4.26
CA HIS A 66 -0.35 9.95 4.77
C HIS A 66 0.18 11.37 5.02
N TYR A 67 -0.71 12.34 5.20
CA TYR A 67 -0.32 13.75 5.19
C TYR A 67 0.74 14.10 6.24
N ASP A 68 0.55 13.66 7.48
CA ASP A 68 1.49 13.96 8.57
C ASP A 68 2.84 13.30 8.34
N LEU A 69 2.85 12.03 7.92
CA LEU A 69 4.07 11.30 7.58
C LEU A 69 4.84 12.01 6.45
N LEU A 70 4.13 12.39 5.38
CA LEU A 70 4.73 13.08 4.25
C LEU A 70 5.27 14.45 4.65
N ARG A 71 4.54 15.20 5.48
CA ARG A 71 4.98 16.52 5.96
C ARG A 71 6.23 16.42 6.84
N GLU A 72 6.35 15.36 7.65
CA GLU A 72 7.46 15.18 8.59
C GLU A 72 8.69 14.54 7.94
N GLN A 73 8.50 13.61 7.02
CA GLN A 73 9.58 12.80 6.45
C GLN A 73 10.00 13.21 5.04
N THR A 74 9.25 14.10 4.38
CA THR A 74 9.64 14.64 3.06
C THR A 74 10.02 16.12 3.13
N GLN A 75 10.79 16.56 2.15
CA GLN A 75 11.07 17.98 1.91
C GLN A 75 10.05 18.64 0.98
N ILE A 76 8.84 18.08 0.86
CA ILE A 76 7.78 18.66 0.04
C ILE A 76 7.20 19.85 0.83
N PRO A 77 7.15 21.06 0.25
CA PRO A 77 6.52 22.20 0.91
C PRO A 77 5.06 21.90 1.30
N THR A 78 4.63 22.32 2.48
CA THR A 78 3.26 22.11 2.97
C THR A 78 2.20 22.66 2.00
N SER A 79 2.50 23.76 1.29
CA SER A 79 1.66 24.30 0.24
C SER A 79 1.46 23.31 -0.92
N ASN A 80 2.51 22.60 -1.30
CA ASN A 80 2.46 21.61 -2.38
C ASN A 80 1.70 20.37 -1.93
N LEU A 81 1.96 19.85 -0.72
CA LEU A 81 1.16 18.75 -0.15
C LEU A 81 -0.33 19.11 -0.09
N ASN A 82 -0.66 20.32 0.37
CA ASN A 82 -2.04 20.80 0.39
C ASN A 82 -2.66 20.95 -1.00
N ASN A 83 -1.88 21.35 -2.01
CA ASN A 83 -2.35 21.41 -3.39
C ASN A 83 -2.67 20.02 -3.92
N ILE A 84 -1.75 19.07 -3.75
CA ILE A 84 -1.90 17.68 -4.21
C ILE A 84 -3.12 17.03 -3.53
N ARG A 85 -3.24 17.20 -2.21
CA ARG A 85 -4.37 16.69 -1.39
C ARG A 85 -5.75 17.21 -1.84
N ARG A 86 -5.79 18.33 -2.56
CA ARG A 86 -7.02 18.91 -3.11
C ARG A 86 -7.25 18.53 -4.59
N GLY A 87 -6.48 17.57 -5.12
CA GLY A 87 -6.52 17.17 -6.53
C GLY A 87 -5.77 18.13 -7.47
N GLY A 88 -4.90 18.98 -6.92
CA GLY A 88 -4.07 19.89 -7.71
C GLY A 88 -2.90 19.19 -8.40
N SER A 89 -2.28 19.87 -9.36
CA SER A 89 -1.11 19.36 -10.08
C SER A 89 0.08 19.09 -9.14
N CYS A 90 0.80 18.00 -9.41
CA CYS A 90 2.01 17.61 -8.69
C CYS A 90 3.23 17.72 -9.61
N SER A 91 4.35 18.22 -9.10
CA SER A 91 5.62 18.18 -9.81
C SER A 91 6.18 16.75 -9.80
N GLU A 92 6.97 16.39 -10.83
CA GLU A 92 7.59 15.06 -10.89
C GLU A 92 8.52 14.79 -9.69
N ILE A 93 9.21 15.82 -9.20
CA ILE A 93 10.06 15.74 -8.01
C ILE A 93 9.24 15.44 -6.76
N ASP A 94 8.12 16.13 -6.56
CA ASP A 94 7.26 15.90 -5.40
C ASP A 94 6.62 14.51 -5.47
N LEU A 95 6.25 14.06 -6.67
CA LEU A 95 5.73 12.70 -6.90
C LEU A 95 6.74 11.62 -6.49
N LEU A 96 8.02 11.78 -6.88
CA LEU A 96 9.08 10.86 -6.52
C LEU A 96 9.37 10.87 -5.01
N ARG A 97 9.32 12.04 -4.37
CA ARG A 97 9.48 12.17 -2.91
C ARG A 97 8.38 11.44 -2.15
N VAL A 98 7.13 11.54 -2.61
CA VAL A 98 6.01 10.76 -2.04
C VAL A 98 6.28 9.26 -2.21
N ALA A 99 6.67 8.84 -3.41
CA ALA A 99 6.94 7.43 -3.71
C ALA A 99 8.03 6.84 -2.81
N MET A 100 9.15 7.56 -2.65
CA MET A 100 10.24 7.15 -1.76
C MET A 100 9.82 7.09 -0.30
N CYS A 101 9.04 8.07 0.18
CA CYS A 101 8.61 8.14 1.57
C CYS A 101 7.67 6.98 1.95
N LEU A 102 6.83 6.56 1.02
CA LEU A 102 5.83 5.52 1.23
C LEU A 102 6.27 4.14 0.70
N ASP A 103 7.51 4.02 0.23
CA ASP A 103 8.07 2.83 -0.41
C ASP A 103 7.18 2.29 -1.56
N ILE A 104 6.69 3.21 -2.40
CA ILE A 104 5.82 2.94 -3.54
C ILE A 104 6.65 2.96 -4.83
N SER A 105 6.36 2.05 -5.75
CA SER A 105 7.04 2.04 -7.05
C SER A 105 6.73 3.31 -7.86
N GLU A 106 7.70 3.77 -8.65
CA GLU A 106 7.50 4.91 -9.55
C GLU A 106 6.31 4.71 -10.51
N THR A 107 6.08 3.46 -10.91
CA THR A 107 4.97 3.13 -11.82
C THR A 107 3.62 3.32 -11.13
N ASP A 108 3.50 2.84 -9.88
CA ASP A 108 2.24 2.91 -9.14
C ASP A 108 1.89 4.35 -8.75
N ILE A 109 2.87 5.14 -8.30
CA ILE A 109 2.62 6.54 -7.95
C ILE A 109 2.21 7.38 -9.17
N ARG A 110 2.80 7.11 -10.35
CA ARG A 110 2.41 7.76 -11.61
C ARG A 110 1.02 7.34 -12.05
N ASN A 111 0.64 6.08 -11.83
CA ASN A 111 -0.71 5.62 -12.12
C ASN A 111 -1.74 6.30 -11.20
N LEU A 112 -1.46 6.44 -9.91
CA LEU A 112 -2.31 7.22 -8.99
C LEU A 112 -2.44 8.69 -9.40
N ALA A 113 -1.33 9.32 -9.83
CA ALA A 113 -1.37 10.69 -10.32
C ALA A 113 -2.28 10.86 -11.54
N LYS A 114 -2.28 9.87 -12.46
CA LYS A 114 -3.14 9.88 -13.66
C LYS A 114 -4.62 9.67 -13.35
N LYS A 115 -4.96 8.95 -12.27
CA LYS A 115 -6.36 8.79 -11.82
C LYS A 115 -6.98 10.09 -11.29
N SER A 116 -6.14 11.08 -10.95
CA SER A 116 -6.57 12.38 -10.40
C SER A 116 -7.04 13.37 -11.47
N THR A 117 -6.86 13.04 -12.76
CA THR A 117 -7.28 13.80 -13.95
C THR A 117 -8.42 13.12 -14.68
#